data_AF-A0A6L5ZS81-F1
#
_entry.id   AF-A0A6L5ZS81-F1
#
_cell.length_a   1.000
_cell.length_b   1.000
_cell.length_c   1.000
_cell.angle_alpha   90.00
_cell.angle_beta   90.00
_cell.angle_gamma   90.00
#
_symmetry.space_group_name_H-M   'P 1'
#
loop_
_entity.id
_entity.type
_entity.pdbx_description
1 polymer ?
#
loop_
_entity_poly.entity_id
_entity_poly.type
_entity_poly.pdbx_seq_one_letter_code
_entity_poly.pdbx_strand_id
1 'polypeptide(L)'
;MTNNSSNTNKDKLNKLAADNSIPSEIKNLISKSLSRRTVLAGVGGAGAAVALASCSSGGGSSAENVRWANWTEYLDYDEATGENPSLVDFTKANGIEVSYKEAVLDNDEFTAPLLDKLQSKKDIG
;
A
#
# COMPACT_ATOMS: atom_id res chain seq x y z
N MET A 1 -26.94 3.47 -60.30
CA MET A 1 -27.51 4.50 -59.40
C MET A 1 -27.44 3.92 -57.99
N THR A 2 -26.45 4.25 -57.14
CA THR A 2 -26.46 5.37 -56.16
C THR A 2 -27.81 5.49 -55.46
N ASN A 3 -27.96 5.58 -54.14
CA ASN A 3 -27.02 5.76 -53.04
C ASN A 3 -27.87 5.75 -51.76
N ASN A 4 -27.23 5.45 -50.63
CA ASN A 4 -27.31 6.21 -49.37
C ASN A 4 -28.72 6.36 -48.73
N SER A 5 -28.94 5.86 -47.52
CA SER A 5 -28.72 6.62 -46.27
C SER A 5 -29.57 5.93 -45.19
N SER A 6 -29.30 5.94 -43.90
CA SER A 6 -28.28 6.59 -43.09
C SER A 6 -28.30 5.89 -41.72
N ASN A 7 -27.13 5.85 -41.09
CA ASN A 7 -26.89 5.21 -39.81
C ASN A 7 -27.50 6.03 -38.67
N THR A 8 -28.69 5.62 -38.22
CA THR A 8 -29.52 6.27 -37.18
C THR A 8 -28.84 6.46 -35.82
N ASN A 9 -27.70 5.81 -35.57
CA ASN A 9 -26.92 6.00 -34.34
C ASN A 9 -26.06 7.28 -34.38
N LYS A 10 -25.60 7.72 -35.56
CA LYS A 10 -24.79 8.94 -35.67
C LYS A 10 -25.62 10.20 -35.41
N ASP A 11 -26.87 10.19 -35.86
CA ASP A 11 -27.80 11.31 -35.64
C ASP A 11 -28.22 11.43 -34.17
N LYS A 12 -28.33 10.31 -33.46
CA LYS A 12 -28.61 10.28 -32.01
C LYS A 12 -27.44 10.82 -31.18
N LEU A 13 -26.21 10.46 -31.54
CA LEU A 13 -24.99 10.92 -30.85
C LEU A 13 -24.75 12.41 -31.07
N ASN A 14 -25.01 12.94 -32.27
CA ASN A 14 -24.91 14.38 -32.54
C ASN A 14 -26.00 15.18 -31.80
N LYS A 15 -27.18 14.60 -31.57
CA LYS A 15 -28.28 15.24 -30.83
C LYS A 15 -28.04 15.30 -29.31
N LEU A 16 -27.23 14.40 -28.76
CA LEU A 16 -26.78 14.41 -27.36
C LEU A 16 -25.60 15.37 -27.13
N ALA A 17 -24.76 15.60 -28.15
CA ALA A 17 -23.68 16.58 -28.12
C ALA A 17 -24.14 18.03 -28.37
N ALA A 18 -25.37 18.22 -28.87
CA ALA A 18 -25.92 19.53 -29.22
C ALA A 18 -26.72 20.21 -28.10
N ASP A 19 -27.03 19.53 -27.00
CA ASP A 19 -27.66 20.18 -25.84
C ASP A 19 -26.60 20.68 -24.84
N ASN A 20 -25.83 21.67 -25.28
CA ASN A 20 -24.94 22.46 -24.41
C ASN A 20 -25.70 23.62 -23.75
N SER A 21 -26.91 23.34 -23.24
CA SER A 21 -27.70 24.30 -22.48
C SER A 21 -27.24 24.33 -21.02
N ILE A 22 -25.94 24.56 -20.79
CA ILE A 22 -25.50 25.08 -19.49
C ILE A 22 -25.93 26.54 -19.44
N PRO A 23 -26.83 26.95 -18.51
CA PRO A 23 -27.25 28.34 -18.38
C PRO A 23 -26.02 29.24 -18.25
N SER A 24 -26.04 30.41 -18.88
CA SER A 24 -24.95 31.39 -18.84
C SER A 24 -24.52 31.75 -17.42
N GLU A 25 -25.42 31.61 -16.45
CA GLU A 25 -25.14 31.80 -15.01
C GLU A 25 -24.14 30.78 -14.45
N ILE A 26 -24.19 29.52 -14.91
CA ILE A 26 -23.29 28.45 -14.47
C ILE A 26 -21.92 28.53 -15.17
N LYS A 27 -21.86 29.08 -16.39
CA LYS A 27 -20.60 29.26 -17.13
C LYS A 27 -19.63 30.23 -16.45
N ASN A 28 -20.14 31.26 -15.76
CA ASN A 28 -19.31 32.18 -14.97
C ASN A 28 -18.80 31.58 -13.64
N LEU A 29 -19.46 30.55 -13.12
CA LEU A 29 -19.03 29.81 -11.94
C LEU A 29 -17.95 28.77 -12.28
N ILE A 30 -18.03 28.15 -13.47
CA ILE A 30 -17.07 27.14 -13.94
C ILE A 30 -15.81 27.79 -14.53
N SER A 31 -15.90 28.97 -15.16
CA SER A 31 -14.75 29.66 -15.76
C SER A 31 -13.76 30.21 -14.74
N LYS A 32 -14.17 30.36 -13.47
CA LYS A 32 -13.23 30.52 -12.36
C LYS A 32 -12.74 29.13 -11.96
N SER A 33 -11.72 28.66 -12.64
CA SER A 33 -10.84 27.54 -12.26
C SER A 33 -10.74 27.39 -10.73
N LEU A 34 -11.58 26.54 -10.15
CA LEU A 34 -11.43 26.11 -8.77
C LEU A 34 -10.35 25.04 -8.80
N SER A 35 -9.11 25.47 -8.57
CA SER A 35 -8.02 24.54 -8.32
C SER A 35 -8.42 23.65 -7.16
N ARG A 36 -8.31 22.33 -7.33
CA ARG A 36 -8.71 21.31 -6.33
C ARG A 36 -8.10 21.56 -4.94
N ARG A 37 -7.03 22.35 -4.85
CA ARG A 37 -6.40 22.82 -3.61
C ARG A 37 -7.29 23.73 -2.74
N THR A 38 -8.22 24.49 -3.31
CA THR A 38 -9.03 25.44 -2.54
C THR A 38 -10.21 24.77 -1.84
N VAL A 39 -10.65 23.60 -2.32
CA VAL A 39 -11.77 22.86 -1.71
C VAL A 39 -11.38 22.27 -0.34
N LEU A 40 -10.09 21.97 -0.10
CA LEU A 40 -9.62 21.44 1.19
C LEU A 40 -9.46 22.50 2.29
N ALA A 41 -9.44 23.79 1.94
CA ALA A 41 -9.20 24.88 2.89
C ALA A 41 -10.49 25.62 3.32
N GLY A 42 -11.66 25.19 2.82
CA GLY A 42 -12.89 25.98 2.88
C GLY A 42 -13.91 25.60 3.96
N VAL A 43 -13.68 24.57 4.78
CA VAL A 43 -14.61 24.19 5.85
C VAL A 43 -13.92 24.31 7.21
N GLY A 44 -14.16 25.44 7.89
CA GLY A 44 -14.06 25.51 9.36
C GLY A 44 -12.72 25.94 9.94
N GLY A 45 -12.49 27.24 10.06
CA GLY A 45 -11.63 27.79 11.10
C GLY A 45 -12.23 27.54 12.49
N ALA A 46 -11.35 27.35 13.48
CA ALA A 46 -11.58 27.05 14.90
C ALA A 46 -11.83 25.57 15.25
N GLY A 47 -10.79 24.93 15.78
CA GLY A 47 -10.89 23.79 16.69
C GLY A 47 -11.04 22.42 16.05
N ALA A 48 -9.92 21.79 15.70
CA ALA A 48 -9.83 20.33 15.61
C ALA A 48 -8.36 19.88 15.69
N ALA A 49 -7.79 19.84 16.90
CA ALA A 49 -6.63 19.00 17.19
C ALA A 49 -7.03 17.50 17.27
N VAL A 50 -7.85 17.05 16.33
CA VAL A 50 -8.40 15.69 16.22
C VAL A 50 -8.38 15.34 14.74
N ALA A 51 -7.68 14.32 14.25
CA ALA A 51 -7.03 13.21 14.92
C ALA A 51 -5.82 12.79 14.06
N LEU A 52 -4.63 12.80 14.64
CA LEU A 52 -3.48 12.04 14.11
C LEU A 52 -3.55 10.55 14.46
N ALA A 53 -4.70 10.06 14.94
CA ALA A 53 -4.97 8.63 15.05
C ALA A 53 -5.33 8.04 13.67
N SER A 54 -4.44 8.27 12.69
CA SER A 54 -4.50 7.63 11.39
C SER A 54 -3.46 6.51 11.41
N CYS A 55 -3.95 5.27 11.40
CA CYS A 55 -3.21 4.02 11.17
C CYS A 55 -2.67 3.28 12.41
N SER A 56 -3.57 2.71 13.23
CA SER A 56 -3.27 1.49 14.01
C SER A 56 -4.44 0.50 13.99
N SER A 57 -5.20 0.43 12.90
CA SER A 57 -6.24 -0.59 12.73
C SER A 57 -6.06 -1.32 11.39
N GLY A 58 -5.32 -2.43 11.45
CA GLY A 58 -5.18 -3.33 10.31
C GLY A 58 -4.02 -4.31 10.48
N GLY A 59 -4.13 -5.23 11.44
CA GLY A 59 -3.16 -6.30 11.65
C GLY A 59 -2.25 -6.06 12.87
N GLY A 60 -2.82 -6.21 14.07
CA GLY A 60 -2.04 -6.26 15.30
C GLY A 60 -1.20 -7.52 15.37
N SER A 61 -0.03 -7.48 14.73
CA SER A 61 1.17 -7.97 15.37
C SER A 61 2.00 -6.72 15.60
N SER A 62 1.95 -6.17 16.81
CA SER A 62 3.13 -5.48 17.31
C SER A 62 4.22 -6.53 17.19
N ALA A 63 5.05 -6.42 16.15
CA ALA A 63 6.14 -7.37 15.91
C ALA A 63 7.20 -7.04 16.96
N GLU A 64 6.91 -7.38 18.21
CA GLU A 64 7.84 -7.19 19.33
C GLU A 64 9.10 -8.03 19.09
N ASN A 65 8.95 -9.12 18.32
CA ASN A 65 10.01 -10.07 18.01
C ASN A 65 10.06 -10.42 16.53
N VAL A 66 11.26 -10.69 16.03
CA VAL A 66 11.54 -11.22 14.69
C VAL A 66 12.04 -12.66 14.81
N ARG A 67 11.49 -13.57 13.99
CA ARG A 67 12.03 -14.93 13.81
C ARG A 67 12.95 -14.91 12.60
N TRP A 68 14.21 -15.29 12.79
CA TRP A 68 15.23 -15.27 11.74
C TRP A 68 15.83 -16.67 11.57
N ALA A 69 15.60 -17.27 10.40
CA ALA A 69 16.24 -18.51 9.98
C ALA A 69 17.37 -18.22 8.97
N ASN A 70 18.52 -18.88 9.12
CA ASN A 70 19.67 -18.72 8.23
C ASN A 70 20.34 -20.05 7.88
N TRP A 71 21.17 -20.04 6.84
CA TRP A 71 22.17 -21.09 6.61
C TRP A 71 23.27 -20.97 7.66
N THR A 72 23.88 -22.09 8.04
CA THR A 72 25.04 -22.09 8.94
C THR A 72 26.17 -21.23 8.34
N GLU A 73 26.90 -20.52 9.21
CA GLU A 73 28.07 -19.69 8.89
C GLU A 73 27.79 -18.38 8.12
N TYR A 74 26.54 -18.07 7.75
CA TYR A 74 26.21 -16.87 6.96
C TYR A 74 26.08 -15.60 7.81
N LEU A 75 26.00 -15.73 9.13
CA LEU A 75 25.91 -14.62 10.06
C LEU A 75 27.20 -14.55 10.88
N ASP A 76 27.59 -13.35 11.28
CA ASP A 76 28.75 -13.13 12.14
C ASP A 76 28.55 -13.81 13.49
N TYR A 77 29.55 -14.57 13.94
CA TYR A 77 29.54 -15.24 15.23
C TYR A 77 30.84 -14.90 15.97
N ASP A 78 30.70 -14.43 17.20
CA ASP A 78 31.82 -14.16 18.09
C ASP A 78 31.97 -15.31 19.07
N GLU A 79 33.04 -16.10 18.91
CA GLU A 79 33.32 -17.26 19.77
C GLU A 79 33.59 -16.88 21.23
N ALA A 80 34.06 -15.65 21.50
CA ALA A 80 34.37 -15.21 22.86
C ALA A 80 33.11 -14.86 23.65
N THR A 81 32.09 -14.30 22.99
CA THR A 81 30.81 -13.94 23.61
C THR A 81 29.73 -15.01 23.42
N GLY A 82 29.85 -15.85 22.39
CA GLY A 82 28.83 -16.82 21.99
C GLY A 82 27.61 -16.17 21.34
N GLU A 83 27.75 -14.95 20.81
CA GLU A 83 26.66 -14.16 20.24
C GLU A 83 26.92 -13.83 18.77
N ASN A 84 25.87 -13.34 18.08
CA ASN A 84 25.97 -12.74 16.75
C ASN A 84 25.95 -11.20 16.88
N PRO A 85 27.10 -10.49 16.81
CA PRO A 85 27.17 -9.05 17.06
C PRO A 85 26.19 -8.21 16.24
N SER A 86 25.96 -8.57 14.97
CA SER A 86 25.01 -7.86 14.11
C SER A 86 23.56 -7.94 14.61
N LEU A 87 23.15 -9.06 15.21
CA LEU A 87 21.81 -9.18 15.81
C LEU A 87 21.70 -8.40 17.11
N VAL A 88 22.78 -8.37 17.88
CA VAL A 88 22.85 -7.56 19.10
C VAL A 88 22.70 -6.08 18.74
N ASP A 89 23.41 -5.61 17.72
CA ASP A 89 23.35 -4.22 17.27
C ASP A 89 21.99 -3.89 16.63
N PHE A 90 21.40 -4.82 15.86
CA PHE A 90 20.04 -4.68 15.36
C PHE A 90 19.04 -4.51 16.50
N THR A 91 19.12 -5.36 17.54
CA THR A 91 18.22 -5.33 18.69
C THR A 91 18.38 -4.01 19.46
N LYS A 92 19.62 -3.55 19.70
CA LYS A 92 19.90 -2.26 20.35
C LYS A 92 19.35 -1.07 19.58
N ALA A 93 19.47 -1.09 18.25
CA ALA A 93 19.06 0.03 17.40
C ALA A 93 17.54 0.15 17.27
N ASN A 94 16.82 -0.97 17.29
CA ASN A 94 15.39 -1.01 16.97
C ASN A 94 14.48 -1.37 18.15
N GLY A 95 15.02 -1.96 19.22
CA GLY A 95 14.24 -2.48 20.35
C GLY A 95 13.41 -3.71 20.01
N ILE A 96 13.78 -4.45 18.96
CA ILE A 96 13.09 -5.65 18.48
C ILE A 96 13.95 -6.87 18.84
N GLU A 97 13.42 -7.83 19.60
CA GLU A 97 14.19 -9.04 19.92
C GLU A 97 14.22 -9.99 18.72
N VAL A 98 15.33 -10.72 18.57
CA VAL A 98 15.53 -11.68 17.47
C VAL A 98 15.60 -13.11 18.00
N SER A 99 14.70 -13.97 17.54
CA SER A 99 14.80 -15.42 17.68
C SER A 99 15.55 -15.99 16.47
N TYR A 100 16.86 -16.16 16.62
CA TYR A 100 17.76 -16.65 15.58
C TYR A 100 17.91 -18.18 15.60
N LYS A 101 17.88 -18.81 14.42
CA LYS A 101 18.18 -20.24 14.23
C LYS A 101 18.88 -20.50 12.90
N GLU A 102 19.89 -21.36 12.94
CA GLU A 102 20.48 -21.96 11.74
C GLU A 102 19.66 -23.19 11.32
N ALA A 103 18.46 -22.94 10.81
CA ALA A 103 17.48 -23.99 10.50
C ALA A 103 17.43 -24.38 9.03
N VAL A 104 18.21 -23.71 8.17
CA VAL A 104 18.15 -23.92 6.72
C VAL A 104 19.27 -24.86 6.29
N LEU A 105 18.88 -26.05 5.83
CA LEU A 105 19.81 -27.11 5.42
C LEU A 105 20.00 -27.18 3.90
N ASP A 106 18.90 -27.01 3.15
CA ASP A 106 18.86 -27.02 1.69
C ASP A 106 17.75 -26.10 1.16
N ASN A 107 17.86 -25.67 -0.10
CA ASN A 107 16.88 -24.80 -0.76
C ASN A 107 15.48 -25.44 -0.85
N ASP A 108 15.40 -26.70 -1.25
CA ASP A 108 14.11 -27.37 -1.51
C ASP A 108 13.40 -27.68 -0.18
N GLU A 109 14.16 -28.15 0.81
CA GLU A 109 13.64 -28.44 2.15
C GLU A 109 13.09 -27.19 2.85
N PHE A 110 13.71 -26.03 2.62
CA PHE A 110 13.22 -24.76 3.18
C PHE A 110 12.02 -24.21 2.42
N THR A 111 12.06 -24.20 1.09
CA THR A 111 11.05 -23.47 0.29
C THR A 111 9.75 -24.25 0.11
N ALA A 112 9.82 -25.56 -0.12
CA ALA A 112 8.63 -26.39 -0.36
C ALA A 112 7.53 -26.28 0.72
N PRO A 113 7.82 -26.34 2.03
CA PRO A 113 6.79 -26.22 3.06
C PRO A 113 6.22 -24.81 3.23
N LEU A 114 6.92 -23.77 2.76
CA LEU A 114 6.50 -22.38 2.90
C LEU A 114 5.48 -21.98 1.84
N LEU A 115 5.60 -22.52 0.63
CA LEU A 115 4.78 -22.12 -0.52
C LEU A 115 3.27 -22.27 -0.24
N ASP A 116 2.82 -23.42 0.26
CA ASP A 116 1.40 -23.66 0.58
C ASP A 116 0.88 -22.73 1.68
N LYS A 117 1.69 -22.51 2.72
CA LYS A 117 1.36 -21.60 3.83
C LYS A 117 1.22 -20.16 3.33
N LEU A 118 2.16 -19.70 2.51
CA LEU A 118 2.15 -18.35 1.92
C LEU A 118 0.95 -18.14 0.99
N GLN A 119 0.65 -19.10 0.11
CA GLN A 119 -0.53 -19.06 -0.76
C GLN A 119 -1.82 -19.01 0.06
N SER A 120 -1.87 -19.75 1.16
CA SER A 120 -2.99 -19.76 2.11
C SER A 120 -3.01 -18.56 3.07
N LYS A 121 -2.06 -17.62 2.96
CA LYS A 121 -1.88 -16.48 3.86
C LYS A 121 -1.82 -16.87 5.34
N LYS A 122 -1.21 -18.02 5.63
CA LYS A 122 -0.99 -18.54 6.98
C LYS A 122 0.41 -18.15 7.47
N ASP A 123 0.55 -18.08 8.78
CA ASP A 123 1.85 -17.92 9.44
C ASP A 123 2.78 -19.09 9.08
N ILE A 124 4.04 -18.77 8.82
CA ILE A 124 5.03 -19.73 8.32
C ILE A 124 5.79 -20.46 9.43
N GLY A 125 5.75 -19.95 10.66
CA GLY A 125 6.61 -20.42 11.76
C GLY A 125 8.03 -19.93 11.59
#